data_AF-A0A9W6WT41-F1
#
_entry.id   AF-A0A9W6WT41-F1
#
_cell.length_a   1.000
_cell.length_b   1.000
_cell.length_c   1.000
_cell.angle_alpha   90.00
_cell.angle_beta   90.00
_cell.angle_gamma   90.00
#
_symmetry.space_group_name_H-M   'P 1'
#
loop_
_entity.id
_entity.type
_entity.pdbx_description
1 polymer ?
#
loop_
_entity_poly.entity_id
_entity_poly.type
_entity_poly.pdbx_seq_one_letter_code
_entity_poly.pdbx_strand_id
1 'polypeptide(L)'
;MADPLEAILASMAAVTGNASPPVAAAAKKPAPGDNAAASAELAGKKRERETPVSTTPPSGIWNPQEQQPLDAAALRKAEDAARARSVNPAIEIARQQTVRALCGKIRRASEDLGIGKLPNSAYETWQFTSQLTVAELDPLIPHAGSDYSGLFEELRKAGATKSGATKKCKELTRESERMLRKFAHQDFVAGKKKKVHLAVAEDGMRQLTYGNSTVKLSAAHFAKLREMYARKQGLSGDGSSIAPKDQRGFESALFCLLLRYDSLDGGGFQVGTEWMCLVCLLFLTLVVLSGCVE
;
A
#
# COMPACT_ATOMS: atom_id res chain seq x y z
N MET A 1 -36.91 1.03 -20.86
CA MET A 1 -36.61 1.30 -19.44
C MET A 1 -35.28 0.63 -19.17
N ALA A 2 -34.23 1.41 -18.91
CA ALA A 2 -32.89 0.86 -18.68
C ALA A 2 -32.86 0.14 -17.34
N ASP A 3 -32.20 -1.02 -17.30
CA ASP A 3 -32.04 -1.83 -16.10
C ASP A 3 -31.24 -1.02 -15.06
N PRO A 4 -31.76 -0.79 -13.83
CA PRO A 4 -31.04 -0.07 -12.79
C PRO A 4 -29.66 -0.68 -12.48
N LEU A 5 -29.47 -1.98 -12.76
CA LEU A 5 -28.19 -2.66 -12.59
C LEU A 5 -27.17 -2.22 -13.66
N GLU A 6 -27.58 -1.96 -14.90
CA GLU A 6 -26.71 -1.40 -15.93
C GLU A 6 -26.32 0.06 -15.65
N ALA A 7 -27.24 0.86 -15.08
CA ALA A 7 -26.93 2.24 -14.70
C ALA A 7 -25.88 2.29 -13.57
N ILE A 8 -25.93 1.36 -12.63
CA ILE A 8 -24.93 1.22 -11.56
C ILE A 8 -23.59 0.76 -12.14
N LEU A 9 -23.59 -0.25 -13.01
CA LEU A 9 -22.36 -0.75 -13.65
C LEU A 9 -21.71 0.30 -14.57
N ALA A 10 -22.50 1.06 -15.32
CA ALA A 10 -22.01 2.18 -16.15
C ALA A 10 -21.45 3.32 -15.30
N SER A 11 -22.10 3.64 -14.17
CA SER A 11 -21.60 4.64 -13.21
C SER A 11 -20.27 4.19 -12.57
N MET A 12 -20.10 2.90 -12.29
CA MET A 12 -18.85 2.35 -11.74
C MET A 12 -17.73 2.27 -12.79
N ALA A 13 -18.06 2.01 -14.06
CA ALA A 13 -17.10 2.01 -15.17
C ALA A 13 -16.58 3.42 -15.51
N ALA A 14 -17.43 4.45 -15.38
CA ALA A 14 -17.03 5.85 -15.56
C ALA A 14 -16.08 6.34 -14.46
N VAL A 15 -16.25 5.86 -13.22
CA VAL A 15 -15.41 6.22 -12.06
C VAL A 15 -14.04 5.54 -12.08
N THR A 16 -13.88 4.45 -12.82
CA THR A 16 -12.63 3.67 -12.92
C THR A 16 -11.77 4.02 -14.14
N GLY A 17 -12.19 4.98 -14.97
CA GLY A 17 -11.41 5.48 -16.10
C GLY A 17 -11.29 4.52 -17.29
N ASN A 18 -12.08 3.44 -17.34
CA ASN A 18 -12.05 2.44 -18.41
C ASN A 18 -13.18 2.58 -19.44
N ALA A 19 -13.94 3.69 -19.44
CA ALA A 19 -14.93 3.95 -20.47
C ALA A 19 -14.26 4.51 -21.74
N SER A 20 -14.36 3.77 -22.85
CA SER A 20 -14.08 4.33 -24.18
C SER A 20 -15.07 5.46 -24.48
N PRO A 21 -14.64 6.57 -25.11
CA PRO A 21 -15.52 7.70 -25.38
C PRO A 21 -16.68 7.28 -26.30
N PRO A 22 -17.92 7.69 -26.01
CA PRO A 22 -19.02 7.48 -26.95
C PRO A 22 -18.75 8.29 -28.22
N VAL A 23 -18.94 7.64 -29.37
CA VAL A 23 -18.90 8.24 -30.70
C VAL A 23 -19.95 9.35 -30.76
N ALA A 24 -19.51 10.61 -30.69
CA ALA A 24 -20.38 11.76 -30.80
C ALA A 24 -20.78 11.94 -32.28
N ALA A 25 -22.04 11.60 -32.57
CA ALA A 25 -22.73 11.98 -33.78
C ALA A 25 -22.90 13.52 -33.84
N ALA A 26 -22.93 14.01 -35.08
CA ALA A 26 -22.89 15.41 -35.48
C ALA A 26 -24.06 16.31 -35.02
N ALA A 27 -23.85 17.61 -35.23
CA ALA A 27 -24.78 18.78 -35.18
C ALA A 27 -24.89 19.46 -33.80
N LYS A 28 -24.82 20.79 -33.64
CA LYS A 28 -25.04 21.94 -34.55
C LYS A 28 -24.42 23.21 -33.93
N LYS A 29 -23.89 24.11 -34.77
CA LYS A 29 -23.54 25.52 -34.48
C LYS A 29 -24.73 26.29 -33.86
N PRO A 30 -24.46 27.32 -33.03
CA PRO A 30 -24.50 28.69 -33.59
C PRO A 30 -23.41 29.63 -33.03
N ALA A 31 -23.16 30.69 -33.79
CA ALA A 31 -22.46 31.92 -33.41
C ALA A 31 -23.34 33.09 -33.95
N PRO A 32 -23.02 34.38 -33.73
CA PRO A 32 -22.34 35.08 -32.63
C PRO A 32 -23.21 36.25 -32.08
N GLY A 33 -22.75 36.96 -31.04
CA GLY A 33 -23.39 38.21 -30.60
C GLY A 33 -22.55 38.99 -29.59
N ASP A 34 -22.16 40.20 -29.99
CA ASP A 34 -21.26 41.16 -29.34
C ASP A 34 -21.77 41.75 -28.00
N ASN A 35 -20.85 42.12 -27.09
CA ASN A 35 -20.63 43.53 -26.72
C ASN A 35 -19.59 43.76 -25.60
N ALA A 36 -18.60 44.58 -25.96
CA ALA A 36 -18.03 45.75 -25.27
C ALA A 36 -17.63 45.75 -23.78
N ALA A 37 -16.43 46.28 -23.59
CA ALA A 37 -15.74 46.64 -22.35
C ALA A 37 -16.40 47.77 -21.54
N ALA A 38 -16.14 47.78 -20.23
CA ALA A 38 -15.91 49.01 -19.46
C ALA A 38 -15.24 48.72 -18.11
N SER A 39 -14.14 49.40 -17.86
CA SER A 39 -13.40 49.51 -16.59
C SER A 39 -14.15 50.38 -15.58
N ALA A 40 -14.03 50.07 -14.29
CA ALA A 40 -14.05 51.08 -13.22
C ALA A 40 -13.47 50.52 -11.91
N GLU A 41 -12.36 51.13 -11.46
CA GLU A 41 -11.86 51.07 -10.09
C GLU A 41 -12.88 51.70 -9.12
N LEU A 42 -12.97 51.17 -7.89
CA LEU A 42 -13.07 52.00 -6.68
C LEU A 42 -12.77 51.19 -5.41
N ALA A 43 -11.99 51.86 -4.56
CA ALA A 43 -11.38 51.36 -3.34
C ALA A 43 -12.36 51.13 -2.18
N GLY A 44 -11.97 50.29 -1.21
CA GLY A 44 -12.41 50.48 0.18
C GLY A 44 -12.59 49.22 1.03
N LYS A 45 -11.56 48.91 1.85
CA LYS A 45 -11.63 48.42 3.24
C LYS A 45 -12.47 47.16 3.59
N LYS A 46 -11.74 46.22 4.21
CA LYS A 46 -12.02 45.56 5.51
C LYS A 46 -12.20 44.02 5.43
N ARG A 47 -11.08 43.33 5.69
CA ARG A 47 -10.92 42.21 6.63
C ARG A 47 -12.08 41.20 6.70
N GLU A 48 -11.97 40.11 5.93
CA GLU A 48 -12.20 38.73 6.38
C GLU A 48 -11.61 37.80 5.32
N ARG A 49 -10.50 37.14 5.65
CA ARG A 49 -9.90 36.10 4.80
C ARG A 49 -10.58 34.80 5.18
N GLU A 50 -11.81 34.61 4.72
CA GLU A 50 -12.37 33.28 4.61
C GLU A 50 -11.61 32.57 3.50
N THR A 51 -10.84 31.56 3.90
CA THR A 51 -10.22 30.61 2.98
C THR A 51 -11.36 29.95 2.20
N PRO A 52 -11.39 29.99 0.86
CA PRO A 52 -12.40 29.25 0.12
C PRO A 52 -12.13 27.77 0.35
N VAL A 53 -12.99 27.14 1.15
CA VAL A 53 -13.10 25.69 1.23
C VAL A 53 -13.57 25.27 -0.16
N SER A 54 -12.62 24.76 -0.95
CA SER A 54 -12.92 24.15 -2.25
C SER A 54 -13.94 23.04 -2.01
N THR A 55 -15.19 23.28 -2.41
CA THR A 55 -16.33 22.36 -2.34
C THR A 55 -16.31 21.30 -3.44
N THR A 56 -15.19 21.19 -4.16
CA THR A 56 -15.02 20.13 -5.15
C THR A 56 -14.66 18.84 -4.40
N PRO A 57 -15.52 17.79 -4.42
CA PRO A 57 -15.16 16.52 -3.82
C PRO A 57 -13.87 16.03 -4.47
N PRO A 58 -12.87 15.56 -3.70
CA PRO A 58 -11.65 15.04 -4.29
C PRO A 58 -12.05 13.89 -5.22
N SER A 59 -11.68 14.00 -6.49
CA SER A 59 -11.94 12.97 -7.51
C SER A 59 -11.03 11.75 -7.29
N GLY A 60 -11.13 11.14 -6.12
CA GLY A 60 -10.30 10.04 -5.67
C GLY A 60 -10.94 9.28 -4.52
N ILE A 61 -10.64 7.99 -4.42
CA ILE A 61 -11.12 7.03 -3.41
C ILE A 61 -10.78 7.45 -1.96
N TRP A 62 -10.00 8.51 -1.77
CA TRP A 62 -9.53 8.98 -0.47
C TRP A 62 -10.08 10.36 -0.15
N ASN A 63 -10.80 10.48 0.97
CA ASN A 63 -11.20 11.75 1.54
C ASN A 63 -10.24 12.14 2.67
N PRO A 64 -9.35 13.12 2.46
CA PRO A 64 -8.47 13.62 3.51
C PRO A 64 -9.22 14.25 4.70
N GLN A 65 -10.45 14.72 4.52
CA GLN A 65 -11.17 15.44 5.58
C GLN A 65 -11.90 14.52 6.56
N GLU A 66 -12.03 13.24 6.23
CA GLU A 66 -12.73 12.27 7.05
C GLU A 66 -11.82 11.78 8.18
N GLN A 67 -12.29 11.92 9.42
CA GLN A 67 -11.63 11.40 10.62
C GLN A 67 -12.44 10.23 11.14
N GLN A 68 -11.80 9.07 11.29
CA GLN A 68 -12.43 7.93 11.94
C GLN A 68 -12.11 7.98 13.44
N PRO A 69 -13.11 8.22 14.32
CA PRO A 69 -12.88 8.20 15.76
C PRO A 69 -12.55 6.78 16.18
N LEU A 70 -11.44 6.64 16.91
CA LEU A 70 -11.01 5.38 17.48
C LEU A 70 -10.90 5.50 18.98
N ASP A 71 -11.12 4.38 19.67
CA ASP A 71 -10.91 4.30 21.11
C ASP A 71 -9.47 4.69 21.47
N ALA A 72 -9.31 5.49 22.52
CA ALA A 72 -8.02 6.04 22.93
C ALA A 72 -7.03 4.94 23.38
N ALA A 73 -7.51 3.83 23.94
CA ALA A 73 -6.65 2.71 24.31
C ALA A 73 -6.18 1.94 23.07
N ALA A 74 -7.07 1.73 22.08
CA ALA A 74 -6.69 1.17 20.79
C ALA A 74 -5.65 2.06 20.06
N LEU A 75 -5.83 3.37 20.11
CA LEU A 75 -4.89 4.36 19.54
C LEU A 75 -3.50 4.23 20.18
N ARG A 76 -3.41 4.30 21.51
CA ARG A 76 -2.14 4.18 22.24
C ARG A 76 -1.42 2.87 21.95
N LYS A 77 -2.16 1.75 21.93
CA LYS A 77 -1.60 0.43 21.60
C LYS A 77 -1.00 0.41 20.19
N ALA A 78 -1.66 1.03 19.23
CA ALA A 78 -1.16 1.12 17.85
C ALA A 78 0.09 2.00 17.75
N GLU A 79 0.11 3.13 18.45
CA GLU A 79 1.28 4.00 18.50
C GLU A 79 2.49 3.34 19.14
N ASP A 80 2.30 2.63 20.26
CA ASP A 80 3.36 1.91 20.94
C ASP A 80 3.94 0.81 20.04
N ALA A 81 3.08 0.08 19.34
CA ALA A 81 3.50 -0.90 18.34
C ALA A 81 4.26 -0.25 17.17
N ALA A 82 3.84 0.93 16.71
CA ALA A 82 4.52 1.68 15.65
C ALA A 82 5.88 2.21 16.11
N ARG A 83 5.98 2.72 17.35
CA ARG A 83 7.21 3.23 17.96
C ARG A 83 8.24 2.12 18.20
N ALA A 84 7.79 0.93 18.58
CA ALA A 84 8.65 -0.24 18.77
C ALA A 84 9.26 -0.76 17.46
N ARG A 85 8.66 -0.45 16.30
CA ARG A 85 9.11 -0.92 14.99
C ARG A 85 10.10 0.08 14.38
N SER A 86 11.36 -0.32 14.28
CA SER A 86 12.36 0.47 13.56
C SER A 86 12.15 0.38 12.04
N VAL A 87 12.13 1.52 11.36
CA VAL A 87 12.09 1.61 9.89
C VAL A 87 13.52 1.59 9.36
N ASN A 88 13.90 0.51 8.69
CA ASN A 88 15.24 0.37 8.11
C ASN A 88 15.15 -0.24 6.70
N PRO A 89 15.50 0.53 5.64
CA PRO A 89 15.49 0.02 4.26
C PRO A 89 16.33 -1.25 4.05
N ALA A 90 17.46 -1.40 4.75
CA ALA A 90 18.29 -2.60 4.62
C ALA A 90 17.58 -3.85 5.17
N ILE A 91 16.85 -3.70 6.29
CA ILE A 91 16.02 -4.77 6.86
C ILE A 91 14.94 -5.17 5.85
N GLU A 92 14.26 -4.20 5.24
CA GLU A 92 13.19 -4.49 4.28
C GLU A 92 13.71 -5.18 3.01
N ILE A 93 14.89 -4.80 2.51
CA ILE A 93 15.51 -5.49 1.37
C ILE A 93 15.84 -6.95 1.71
N ALA A 94 16.43 -7.19 2.88
CA ALA A 94 16.73 -8.55 3.32
C ALA A 94 15.45 -9.38 3.55
N ARG A 95 14.39 -8.75 4.04
CA ARG A 95 13.06 -9.37 4.16
C ARG A 95 12.53 -9.74 2.77
N GLN A 96 12.52 -8.81 1.81
CA GLN A 96 12.09 -9.09 0.44
C GLN A 96 12.87 -10.25 -0.18
N GLN A 97 14.20 -10.28 -0.03
CA GLN A 97 15.02 -11.38 -0.54
C GLN A 97 14.63 -12.73 0.07
N THR A 98 14.34 -12.74 1.37
CA THR A 98 13.87 -13.92 2.10
C THR A 98 12.51 -14.39 1.59
N VAL A 99 11.56 -13.46 1.42
CA VAL A 99 10.23 -13.72 0.85
C VAL A 99 10.35 -14.30 -0.57
N ARG A 100 11.10 -13.65 -1.47
CA ARG A 100 11.31 -14.13 -2.85
C ARG A 100 11.93 -15.52 -2.89
N ALA A 101 12.87 -15.82 -2.00
CA ALA A 101 13.46 -17.14 -1.89
C ALA A 101 12.45 -18.21 -1.41
N LEU A 102 11.56 -17.86 -0.46
CA LEU A 102 10.46 -18.73 -0.03
C LEU A 102 9.45 -18.97 -1.16
N CYS A 103 9.02 -17.93 -1.87
CA CYS A 103 8.16 -18.06 -3.04
C CYS A 103 8.79 -18.96 -4.11
N GLY A 104 10.11 -18.84 -4.33
CA GLY A 104 10.86 -19.74 -5.21
C GLY A 104 10.90 -21.20 -4.75
N LYS A 105 10.83 -21.46 -3.44
CA LYS A 105 10.73 -22.83 -2.90
C LYS A 105 9.31 -23.38 -2.98
N ILE A 106 8.29 -22.54 -2.79
CA ILE A 106 6.88 -22.92 -2.98
C ILE A 106 6.63 -23.30 -4.45
N ARG A 107 7.17 -22.54 -5.41
CA ARG A 107 7.06 -22.90 -6.84
C ARG A 107 7.70 -24.26 -7.16
N ARG A 108 8.90 -24.52 -6.64
CA ARG A 108 9.57 -25.81 -6.79
C ARG A 108 8.83 -26.96 -6.10
N ALA A 109 8.06 -26.68 -5.05
CA ALA A 109 7.24 -27.70 -4.41
C ALA A 109 6.19 -28.30 -5.34
N SER A 110 5.66 -27.52 -6.29
CA SER A 110 4.77 -28.05 -7.34
C SER A 110 5.48 -29.07 -8.22
N GLU A 111 6.71 -28.75 -8.64
CA GLU A 111 7.54 -29.61 -9.49
C GLU A 111 7.91 -30.90 -8.77
N ASP A 112 8.37 -30.81 -7.51
CA ASP A 112 8.77 -31.95 -6.68
C ASP A 112 7.62 -32.93 -6.42
N LEU A 113 6.37 -32.43 -6.38
CA LEU A 113 5.17 -33.24 -6.17
C LEU A 113 4.53 -33.74 -7.47
N GLY A 114 4.99 -33.27 -8.63
CA GLY A 114 4.39 -33.57 -9.93
C GLY A 114 2.96 -33.03 -10.08
N ILE A 115 2.67 -31.87 -9.48
CA ILE A 115 1.33 -31.26 -9.45
C ILE A 115 1.26 -30.02 -10.35
N GLY A 116 0.05 -29.47 -10.51
CA GLY A 116 -0.14 -28.20 -11.20
C GLY A 116 0.62 -27.05 -10.55
N LYS A 117 0.89 -26.01 -11.35
CA LYS A 117 1.50 -24.77 -10.85
C LYS A 117 0.58 -24.15 -9.78
N LEU A 118 1.15 -23.86 -8.61
CA LEU A 118 0.43 -23.13 -7.56
C LEU A 118 0.12 -21.69 -8.00
N PRO A 119 -1.03 -21.13 -7.56
CA PRO A 119 -1.30 -19.71 -7.79
C PRO A 119 -0.27 -18.84 -7.08
N ASN A 120 -0.02 -17.64 -7.60
CA ASN A 120 0.92 -16.71 -6.96
C ASN A 120 0.49 -16.39 -5.52
N SER A 121 -0.82 -16.37 -5.24
CA SER A 121 -1.42 -16.15 -3.92
C SER A 121 -1.12 -17.21 -2.87
N ALA A 122 -0.51 -18.34 -3.23
CA ALA A 122 -0.28 -19.43 -2.28
C ALA A 122 0.61 -19.00 -1.11
N TYR A 123 1.59 -18.13 -1.38
CA TYR A 123 2.44 -17.58 -0.33
C TYR A 123 1.66 -16.64 0.60
N GLU A 124 0.90 -15.70 0.04
CA GLU A 124 0.11 -14.73 0.80
C GLU A 124 -0.98 -15.41 1.63
N THR A 125 -1.65 -16.41 1.08
CA THR A 125 -2.63 -17.22 1.80
C THR A 125 -1.98 -17.90 2.99
N TRP A 126 -0.82 -18.51 2.78
CA TRP A 126 -0.07 -19.13 3.87
C TRP A 126 0.36 -18.11 4.92
N GLN A 127 0.99 -17.01 4.50
CA GLN A 127 1.46 -15.93 5.37
C GLN A 127 0.32 -15.36 6.21
N PHE A 128 -0.83 -15.06 5.60
CA PHE A 128 -2.01 -14.57 6.29
C PHE A 128 -2.52 -15.56 7.33
N THR A 129 -2.70 -16.84 6.93
CA THR A 129 -3.14 -17.87 7.89
C THR A 129 -2.15 -18.07 9.03
N SER A 130 -0.85 -17.90 8.78
CA SER A 130 0.16 -17.98 9.83
C SER A 130 0.01 -16.87 10.87
N GLN A 131 -0.20 -15.63 10.45
CA GLN A 131 -0.38 -14.48 11.35
C GLN A 131 -1.60 -14.61 12.29
N LEU A 132 -2.64 -15.33 11.87
CA LEU A 132 -3.83 -15.56 12.70
C LEU A 132 -3.54 -16.47 13.91
N THR A 133 -2.47 -17.25 13.85
CA THR A 133 -2.22 -18.33 14.83
C THR A 133 -1.19 -17.98 15.91
N VAL A 134 -0.26 -17.05 15.65
CA VAL A 134 0.76 -16.65 16.64
C VAL A 134 1.05 -15.16 16.52
N ALA A 135 1.15 -14.48 17.68
CA ALA A 135 1.58 -13.08 17.75
C ALA A 135 3.07 -12.94 17.41
N GLU A 136 3.38 -12.06 16.45
CA GLU A 136 4.54 -12.16 15.54
C GLU A 136 5.93 -11.78 16.08
N LEU A 137 6.94 -12.40 15.44
CA LEU A 137 8.35 -11.95 15.37
C LEU A 137 8.66 -11.11 14.12
N ASP A 138 8.05 -11.37 12.95
CA ASP A 138 8.26 -10.63 11.69
C ASP A 138 6.94 -10.50 10.87
N PRO A 139 6.67 -9.34 10.23
CA PRO A 139 5.38 -9.07 9.56
C PRO A 139 5.15 -9.73 8.20
N LEU A 140 6.15 -10.39 7.57
CA LEU A 140 5.93 -11.06 6.28
C LEU A 140 6.38 -12.52 6.28
N ILE A 141 7.40 -12.90 7.05
CA ILE A 141 7.97 -14.25 6.98
C ILE A 141 7.17 -15.20 7.88
N PRO A 142 6.54 -16.27 7.35
CA PRO A 142 5.75 -17.21 8.15
C PRO A 142 6.59 -17.94 9.21
N HIS A 143 6.04 -18.17 10.40
CA HIS A 143 6.72 -18.87 11.50
C HIS A 143 6.28 -20.34 11.63
N ALA A 144 7.12 -21.18 12.26
CA ALA A 144 6.85 -22.61 12.42
C ALA A 144 5.67 -22.95 13.32
N GLY A 145 5.31 -22.07 14.26
CA GLY A 145 4.16 -22.25 15.13
C GLY A 145 2.80 -22.11 14.43
N SER A 146 2.78 -21.83 13.12
CA SER A 146 1.54 -21.69 12.37
C SER A 146 1.02 -23.02 11.84
N ASP A 147 -0.29 -23.16 11.86
CA ASP A 147 -0.96 -24.17 11.06
C ASP A 147 -0.72 -23.85 9.58
N TYR A 148 -0.10 -24.79 8.86
CA TYR A 148 0.15 -24.70 7.42
C TYR A 148 -1.13 -24.92 6.59
N SER A 149 -2.30 -24.63 7.17
CA SER A 149 -3.61 -24.92 6.59
C SER A 149 -3.81 -24.20 5.26
N GLY A 150 -3.44 -22.92 5.16
CA GLY A 150 -3.50 -22.16 3.91
C GLY A 150 -2.69 -22.81 2.78
N LEU A 151 -1.41 -23.12 3.03
CA LEU A 151 -0.53 -23.75 2.04
C LEU A 151 -0.97 -25.17 1.69
N PHE A 152 -1.47 -25.93 2.67
CA PHE A 152 -1.95 -27.28 2.48
C PHE A 152 -3.14 -27.33 1.52
N GLU A 153 -4.12 -26.45 1.73
CA GLU A 153 -5.29 -26.37 0.85
C GLU A 153 -4.90 -26.00 -0.59
N GLU A 154 -3.96 -25.05 -0.76
CA GLU A 154 -3.48 -24.69 -2.10
C GLU A 154 -2.74 -25.86 -2.80
N LEU A 155 -1.91 -26.61 -2.08
CA LEU A 155 -1.29 -27.83 -2.60
C LEU A 155 -2.33 -28.91 -2.96
N ARG A 156 -3.37 -29.08 -2.13
CA ARG A 156 -4.44 -30.04 -2.37
C ARG A 156 -5.25 -29.67 -3.62
N LYS A 157 -5.61 -28.39 -3.78
CA LYS A 157 -6.30 -27.86 -4.96
C LYS A 157 -5.48 -28.06 -6.24
N ALA A 158 -4.16 -27.91 -6.15
CA ALA A 158 -3.25 -28.14 -7.28
C ALA A 158 -3.03 -29.63 -7.63
N GLY A 159 -3.59 -30.56 -6.85
CA GLY A 159 -3.57 -32.01 -7.13
C GLY A 159 -2.63 -32.83 -6.24
N ALA A 160 -2.00 -32.24 -5.21
CA ALA A 160 -1.14 -32.99 -4.30
C ALA A 160 -1.92 -34.03 -3.51
N THR A 161 -1.34 -35.21 -3.28
CA THR A 161 -1.88 -36.18 -2.32
C THR A 161 -1.84 -35.61 -0.90
N LYS A 162 -2.72 -36.09 0.00
CA LYS A 162 -2.74 -35.62 1.39
C LYS A 162 -1.38 -35.80 2.07
N SER A 163 -0.76 -36.97 1.92
CA SER A 163 0.57 -37.26 2.48
C SER A 163 1.67 -36.39 1.85
N GLY A 164 1.63 -36.18 0.53
CA GLY A 164 2.57 -35.31 -0.19
C GLY A 164 2.48 -33.86 0.27
N ALA A 165 1.26 -33.31 0.31
CA ALA A 165 0.99 -31.95 0.79
C ALA A 165 1.44 -31.77 2.24
N THR A 166 1.07 -32.68 3.16
CA THR A 166 1.49 -32.61 4.56
C THR A 166 3.01 -32.66 4.71
N LYS A 167 3.69 -33.56 3.98
CA LYS A 167 5.16 -33.67 4.01
C LYS A 167 5.80 -32.36 3.53
N LYS A 168 5.31 -31.80 2.43
CA LYS A 168 5.90 -30.62 1.80
C LYS A 168 5.61 -29.33 2.57
N CYS A 169 4.42 -29.19 3.15
CA CYS A 169 4.12 -28.11 4.09
C CYS A 169 5.09 -28.13 5.28
N LYS A 170 5.30 -29.28 5.92
CA LYS A 170 6.25 -29.39 7.05
C LYS A 170 7.68 -29.01 6.65
N GLU A 171 8.11 -29.39 5.45
CA GLU A 171 9.41 -29.01 4.90
C GLU A 171 9.52 -27.50 4.72
N LEU A 172 8.55 -26.87 4.06
CA LEU A 172 8.51 -25.43 3.80
C LEU A 172 8.38 -24.61 5.09
N THR A 173 7.58 -25.07 6.06
CA THR A 173 7.45 -24.43 7.37
C THR A 173 8.78 -24.45 8.14
N ARG A 174 9.49 -25.57 8.17
CA ARG A 174 10.83 -25.67 8.80
C ARG A 174 11.85 -24.80 8.08
N GLU A 175 11.76 -24.71 6.76
CA GLU A 175 12.61 -23.82 5.97
C GLU A 175 12.35 -22.35 6.31
N SER A 176 11.08 -21.93 6.34
CA SER A 176 10.69 -20.57 6.67
C SER A 176 11.20 -20.17 8.05
N GLU A 177 11.09 -21.06 9.03
CA GLU A 177 11.65 -20.81 10.36
C GLU A 177 13.17 -20.68 10.34
N ARG A 178 13.88 -21.54 9.60
CA ARG A 178 15.34 -21.43 9.47
C ARG A 178 15.74 -20.10 8.84
N MET A 179 15.01 -19.68 7.81
CA MET A 179 15.24 -18.40 7.13
C MET A 179 14.90 -17.21 8.03
N LEU A 180 13.82 -17.28 8.81
CA LEU A 180 13.43 -16.28 9.80
C LEU A 180 14.49 -16.14 10.90
N ARG A 181 14.98 -17.25 11.44
CA ARG A 181 16.09 -17.22 12.42
C ARG A 181 17.33 -16.59 11.80
N LYS A 182 17.72 -17.01 10.59
CA LYS A 182 18.86 -16.40 9.89
C LYS A 182 18.66 -14.90 9.68
N PHE A 183 17.45 -14.47 9.30
CA PHE A 183 17.08 -13.08 9.14
C PHE A 183 17.19 -12.29 10.46
N ALA A 184 16.68 -12.83 11.56
CA ALA A 184 16.74 -12.19 12.88
C ALA A 184 18.18 -12.03 13.41
N HIS A 185 19.11 -12.90 13.00
CA HIS A 185 20.53 -12.81 13.37
C HIS A 185 21.37 -12.00 12.39
N GLN A 186 20.78 -11.44 11.31
CA GLN A 186 21.51 -10.54 10.44
C GLN A 186 21.74 -9.23 11.17
N ASP A 187 23.01 -8.82 11.22
CA ASP A 187 23.36 -7.52 11.76
C ASP A 187 23.07 -6.45 10.70
N PHE A 188 21.92 -5.79 10.86
CA PHE A 188 21.52 -4.67 10.05
C PHE A 188 22.14 -3.38 10.60
N VAL A 189 23.47 -3.37 10.79
CA VAL A 189 24.20 -2.13 11.04
C VAL A 189 23.83 -1.20 9.90
N ALA A 190 23.46 0.04 10.25
CA ALA A 190 23.35 1.12 9.28
C ALA A 190 24.74 1.42 8.69
N GLY A 191 25.27 0.50 7.90
CA GLY A 191 26.59 0.59 7.28
C GLY A 191 26.66 1.90 6.51
N LYS A 192 27.59 2.76 6.93
CA LYS A 192 27.92 4.07 6.35
C LYS A 192 26.81 4.67 5.46
N LYS A 193 25.80 5.28 6.09
CA LYS A 193 24.96 6.36 5.57
C LYS A 193 24.39 6.19 4.14
N LYS A 194 24.03 4.98 3.68
CA LYS A 194 23.18 4.90 2.49
C LYS A 194 21.81 5.48 2.84
N LYS A 195 21.41 6.53 2.14
CA LYS A 195 20.10 7.17 2.28
C LYS A 195 19.25 6.74 1.10
N VAL A 196 17.93 6.77 1.29
CA VAL A 196 17.03 6.65 0.15
C VAL A 196 17.20 7.88 -0.72
N HIS A 197 17.38 7.67 -2.03
CA HIS A 197 17.47 8.73 -3.02
C HIS A 197 16.13 8.81 -3.76
N LEU A 198 15.50 9.99 -3.70
CA LEU A 198 14.30 10.30 -4.47
C LEU A 198 14.68 11.01 -5.77
N ALA A 199 14.27 10.46 -6.90
CA ALA A 199 14.40 11.07 -8.22
C ALA A 199 13.03 11.16 -8.91
N VAL A 200 12.92 12.06 -9.89
CA VAL A 200 11.76 12.11 -10.80
C VAL A 200 12.18 11.43 -12.08
N ALA A 201 11.48 10.37 -12.46
CA ALA A 201 11.66 9.70 -13.73
C ALA A 201 10.92 10.45 -14.85
N GLU A 202 11.29 10.19 -16.11
CA GLU A 202 10.79 10.91 -17.29
C GLU A 202 9.25 10.87 -17.43
N ASP A 203 8.61 9.78 -16.97
CA ASP A 203 7.16 9.59 -17.03
C ASP A 203 6.36 10.29 -15.91
N GLY A 204 6.97 11.22 -15.17
CA GLY A 204 6.36 11.85 -14.00
C GLY A 204 6.22 10.92 -12.77
N MET A 205 6.82 9.73 -12.84
CA MET A 205 6.91 8.78 -11.74
C MET A 205 7.98 9.24 -10.73
N ARG A 206 7.70 9.06 -9.44
CA ARG A 206 8.67 9.24 -8.37
C ARG A 206 9.40 7.93 -8.16
N GLN A 207 10.73 7.96 -8.15
CA GLN A 207 11.58 6.80 -8.01
C GLN A 207 12.38 6.91 -6.71
N LEU A 208 12.25 5.91 -5.82
CA LEU A 208 13.02 5.81 -4.58
C LEU A 208 14.03 4.68 -4.72
N THR A 209 15.30 4.98 -4.47
CA THR A 209 16.40 4.02 -4.60
C THR A 209 17.18 3.90 -3.30
N TYR A 210 17.45 2.67 -2.86
CA TYR A 210 18.35 2.35 -1.76
C TYR A 210 19.26 1.18 -2.15
N GLY A 211 20.57 1.43 -2.22
CA GLY A 211 21.52 0.44 -2.73
C GLY A 211 21.20 0.09 -4.19
N ASN A 212 20.92 -1.19 -4.45
CA ASN A 212 20.57 -1.70 -5.78
C ASN A 212 19.05 -1.92 -5.94
N SER A 213 18.26 -1.52 -4.95
CA SER A 213 16.81 -1.71 -4.95
C SER A 213 16.12 -0.38 -5.27
N THR A 214 15.14 -0.45 -6.16
CA THR A 214 14.42 0.71 -6.66
C THR A 214 12.93 0.40 -6.66
N VAL A 215 12.14 1.34 -6.15
CA VAL A 215 10.67 1.31 -6.19
C VAL A 215 10.16 2.57 -6.86
N LYS A 216 9.01 2.49 -7.53
CA LYS A 216 8.39 3.60 -8.26
C LYS A 216 6.94 3.77 -7.84
N LEU A 217 6.47 5.02 -7.84
CA LEU A 217 5.06 5.35 -7.65
C LEU A 217 4.71 6.63 -8.43
N SER A 218 3.45 6.79 -8.81
CA SER A 218 2.97 8.00 -9.47
C SER A 218 3.13 9.23 -8.58
N ALA A 219 3.27 10.43 -9.17
CA ALA A 219 3.29 11.69 -8.43
C ALA A 219 2.06 11.88 -7.52
N ALA A 220 0.87 11.46 -7.96
CA ALA A 220 -0.37 11.57 -7.17
C ALA A 220 -0.32 10.72 -5.89
N HIS A 221 0.05 9.44 -5.99
CA HIS A 221 0.25 8.58 -4.82
C HIS A 221 1.35 9.08 -3.89
N PHE A 222 2.44 9.63 -4.44
CA PHE A 222 3.50 10.22 -3.62
C PHE A 222 2.98 11.42 -2.81
N ALA A 223 2.24 12.33 -3.43
CA ALA A 223 1.64 13.48 -2.75
C ALA A 223 0.68 13.04 -1.63
N LYS A 224 -0.20 12.06 -1.91
CA LYS A 224 -1.10 11.47 -0.93
C LYS A 224 -0.36 10.90 0.28
N LEU A 225 0.68 10.09 0.04
CA LEU A 225 1.46 9.46 1.12
C LEU A 225 2.26 10.49 1.92
N ARG A 226 2.72 11.56 1.28
CA ARG A 226 3.39 12.68 1.96
C ARG A 226 2.43 13.45 2.86
N GLU A 227 1.22 13.75 2.39
CA GLU A 227 0.18 14.40 3.19
C GLU A 227 -0.22 13.55 4.39
N MET A 228 -0.41 12.24 4.20
CA MET A 228 -0.67 11.28 5.30
C MET A 228 0.46 11.27 6.33
N TYR A 229 1.71 11.30 5.88
CA TYR A 229 2.87 11.34 6.77
C TYR A 229 2.96 12.68 7.53
N ALA A 230 2.68 13.81 6.87
CA ALA A 230 2.66 15.12 7.52
C ALA A 230 1.64 15.18 8.66
N ARG A 231 0.43 14.68 8.41
CA ARG A 231 -0.65 14.62 9.41
C ARG A 231 -0.29 13.75 10.61
N LYS A 232 0.36 12.62 10.37
CA LYS A 232 0.88 11.78 11.46
C LYS A 232 1.82 12.56 12.39
N GLN A 233 2.59 13.49 11.84
CA GLN A 233 3.52 14.33 12.59
C GLN A 233 2.84 15.58 13.20
N GLY A 234 1.51 15.69 13.13
CA GLY A 234 0.76 16.86 13.58
C GLY A 234 0.95 18.09 12.69
N LEU A 235 1.45 17.92 11.46
CA LEU A 235 1.63 19.01 10.50
C LEU A 235 0.37 19.17 9.65
N SER A 236 -0.08 20.40 9.47
CA SER A 236 -1.17 20.73 8.56
C SER A 236 -0.68 20.89 7.10
N GLY A 237 -1.59 20.67 6.15
CA GLY A 237 -1.33 20.86 4.72
C GLY A 237 -0.81 19.61 3.99
N ASP A 238 -0.23 19.81 2.82
CA ASP A 238 0.17 18.79 1.84
C ASP A 238 1.53 18.12 2.12
N GLY A 239 2.13 18.42 3.29
CA GLY A 239 3.45 17.97 3.68
C GLY A 239 4.62 18.66 2.94
N SER A 240 4.39 19.76 2.22
CA SER A 240 5.47 20.56 1.62
C SER A 240 6.38 21.25 2.65
N SER A 241 5.89 21.48 3.86
CA SER A 241 6.57 22.13 4.97
C SER A 241 7.39 21.18 5.87
N ILE A 242 7.47 19.88 5.53
CA ILE A 242 8.19 18.89 6.31
C ILE A 242 9.68 19.27 6.39
N ALA A 243 10.23 19.31 7.61
CA ALA A 243 11.64 19.64 7.81
C ALA A 243 12.56 18.62 7.11
N PRO A 244 13.76 19.01 6.65
CA PRO A 244 14.65 18.10 5.89
C PRO A 244 15.00 16.78 6.61
N LYS A 245 15.01 16.78 7.95
CA LYS A 245 15.22 15.57 8.75
C LYS A 245 14.03 14.62 8.63
N ASP A 246 12.82 15.15 8.74
CA ASP A 246 11.57 14.39 8.67
C ASP A 246 11.27 13.93 7.24
N GLN A 247 11.70 14.69 6.24
CA GLN A 247 11.62 14.31 4.83
C GLN A 247 12.42 13.03 4.55
N ARG A 248 13.62 12.89 5.14
CA ARG A 248 14.41 11.64 5.02
C ARG A 248 13.74 10.47 5.74
N GLY A 249 13.09 10.74 6.87
CA GLY A 249 12.27 9.75 7.59
C GLY A 249 11.12 9.26 6.71
N PHE A 250 10.41 10.20 6.09
CA PHE A 250 9.34 9.91 5.13
C PHE A 250 9.83 9.07 3.95
N GLU A 251 10.90 9.46 3.28
CA GLU A 251 11.45 8.72 2.12
C GLU A 251 11.88 7.30 2.50
N SER A 252 12.46 7.11 3.68
CA SER A 252 12.85 5.80 4.20
C SER A 252 11.62 4.93 4.51
N ALA A 253 10.62 5.51 5.17
CA ALA A 253 9.36 4.82 5.47
C ALA A 253 8.59 4.46 4.19
N LEU A 254 8.53 5.38 3.22
CA LEU A 254 7.89 5.18 1.94
C LEU A 254 8.59 4.09 1.13
N PHE A 255 9.93 4.10 1.09
CA PHE A 255 10.69 3.04 0.43
C PHE A 255 10.39 1.67 1.05
N CYS A 256 10.46 1.54 2.39
CA CYS A 256 10.14 0.29 3.06
C CYS A 256 8.70 -0.16 2.82
N LEU A 257 7.75 0.78 2.82
CA LEU A 257 6.34 0.49 2.55
C LEU A 257 6.17 -0.11 1.16
N LEU A 258 6.66 0.58 0.12
CA LEU A 258 6.53 0.13 -1.26
C LEU A 258 7.24 -1.20 -1.48
N LEU A 259 8.44 -1.39 -0.92
CA LEU A 259 9.18 -2.65 -1.05
C LEU A 259 8.46 -3.80 -0.34
N ARG A 260 7.80 -3.53 0.77
CA ARG A 260 6.97 -4.52 1.47
C ARG A 260 5.80 -4.97 0.60
N TYR A 261 5.09 -4.04 -0.02
CA TYR A 261 4.01 -4.37 -0.96
C TYR A 261 4.52 -5.09 -2.20
N ASP A 262 5.67 -4.68 -2.75
CA ASP A 262 6.32 -5.37 -3.88
C ASP A 262 6.79 -6.79 -3.53
N SER A 263 6.99 -7.08 -2.24
CA SER A 263 7.35 -8.43 -1.78
C SER A 263 6.15 -9.38 -1.76
N LEU A 264 4.93 -8.85 -1.74
CA LEU A 264 3.70 -9.61 -1.92
C LEU A 264 3.47 -9.69 -3.44
N ASP A 265 3.46 -10.89 -4.00
CA ASP A 265 3.50 -11.15 -5.46
C ASP A 265 2.16 -10.83 -6.16
N GLY A 266 1.30 -10.04 -5.49
CA GLY A 266 0.04 -9.56 -6.05
C GLY A 266 -0.91 -10.68 -6.42
N GLY A 267 -0.88 -11.83 -5.73
CA GLY A 267 -1.60 -13.05 -6.10
C GLY A 267 -3.12 -12.96 -6.19
N GLY A 268 -3.73 -11.79 -6.01
CA GLY A 268 -5.15 -11.58 -6.29
C GLY A 268 -6.09 -11.91 -5.13
N PHE A 269 -5.62 -11.90 -3.87
CA PHE A 269 -6.52 -11.52 -2.78
C PHE A 269 -7.13 -10.16 -3.18
N GLN A 270 -8.42 -9.96 -3.01
CA GLN A 270 -9.28 -9.41 -4.07
C GLN A 270 -9.27 -7.88 -4.26
N VAL A 271 -9.10 -7.48 -5.52
CA VAL A 271 -9.45 -6.18 -6.12
C VAL A 271 -10.72 -5.57 -5.50
N GLY A 272 -10.64 -4.36 -4.92
CA GLY A 272 -11.78 -3.44 -4.88
C GLY A 272 -12.16 -2.83 -3.54
N THR A 273 -12.48 -3.61 -2.51
CA THR A 273 -13.16 -3.06 -1.31
C THR A 273 -12.68 -3.61 0.03
N GLU A 274 -12.19 -4.85 0.09
CA GLU A 274 -11.71 -5.47 1.34
C GLU A 274 -10.23 -5.16 1.66
N TRP A 275 -9.41 -4.78 0.68
CA TRP A 275 -8.03 -4.30 0.94
C TRP A 275 -7.98 -2.95 1.64
N MET A 276 -9.07 -2.20 1.71
CA MET A 276 -9.14 -1.12 2.69
C MET A 276 -8.85 -1.70 4.08
N CYS A 277 -9.25 -2.92 4.44
CA CYS A 277 -8.87 -3.47 5.74
C CYS A 277 -7.39 -3.86 5.84
N LEU A 278 -6.73 -4.40 4.82
CA LEU A 278 -5.30 -4.83 4.94
C LEU A 278 -4.31 -3.72 4.63
N VAL A 279 -4.58 -2.91 3.59
CA VAL A 279 -3.84 -1.67 3.34
C VAL A 279 -4.10 -0.73 4.50
N CYS A 280 -5.34 -0.53 4.94
CA CYS A 280 -5.55 0.26 6.15
C CYS A 280 -5.12 -0.46 7.42
N LEU A 281 -4.97 -1.78 7.58
CA LEU A 281 -4.42 -2.36 8.83
C LEU A 281 -2.90 -2.21 8.91
N LEU A 282 -2.17 -2.45 7.81
CA LEU A 282 -0.71 -2.22 7.74
C LEU A 282 -0.38 -0.72 7.71
N PHE A 283 -1.24 0.10 7.11
CA PHE A 283 -1.12 1.56 7.07
C PHE A 283 -1.74 2.24 8.31
N LEU A 284 -2.70 1.62 9.03
CA LEU A 284 -3.16 2.03 10.37
C LEU A 284 -2.07 1.74 11.39
N THR A 285 -1.46 0.55 11.35
CA THR A 285 -0.35 0.23 12.27
C THR A 285 0.93 0.99 11.97
N LEU A 286 1.12 1.56 10.77
CA LEU A 286 2.31 2.37 10.45
C LEU A 286 2.06 3.89 10.37
N VAL A 287 0.85 4.36 10.03
CA VAL A 287 0.63 5.77 9.63
C VAL A 287 -0.67 6.42 10.18
N VAL A 288 -1.80 5.72 10.32
CA VAL A 288 -3.12 6.40 10.50
C VAL A 288 -3.62 6.50 11.96
N LEU A 289 -3.09 5.74 12.92
CA LEU A 289 -3.67 5.68 14.28
C LEU A 289 -3.04 6.59 15.33
N SER A 290 -2.90 7.89 15.08
CA SER A 290 -2.33 8.79 16.11
C SER A 290 -2.83 10.24 16.06
N GLY A 291 -3.73 10.60 15.14
CA GLY A 291 -4.13 11.99 14.92
C GLY A 291 -5.51 12.34 15.46
N CYS A 292 -5.77 12.22 16.77
CA CYS A 292 -6.92 12.84 17.45
C CYS A 292 -6.65 12.98 18.96
N VAL A 293 -5.95 14.05 19.36
CA VAL A 293 -6.10 14.66 20.68
C VAL A 293 -6.00 16.18 20.48
N GLU A 294 -7.15 16.85 20.54
CA GLU A 294 -7.28 18.10 21.30
C GLU A 294 -7.79 17.74 22.69
#